data_AF-A0AA88P0W0-F1
#
_entry.id   AF-A0AA88P0W0-F1
#
_cell.length_a   1.000
_cell.length_b   1.000
_cell.length_c   1.000
_cell.angle_alpha   90.00
_cell.angle_beta   90.00
_cell.angle_gamma   90.00
#
_symmetry.space_group_name_H-M   'P 1'
#
loop_
_entity.id
_entity.type
_entity.pdbx_description
1 polymer ?
#
loop_
_entity_poly.entity_id
_entity_poly.type
_entity_poly.pdbx_seq_one_letter_code
_entity_poly.pdbx_strand_id
1 'polypeptide(L)'
;MKLVTGPNLCEEDTATQNFTTVLSLSSPGPHIILMVLNLEDQQSQQCDIVKQAQELLGAEVLQYSIVLLLQNHQEHPTGASREIINACGGRFQMLRDFEPKPAQTAALIAEINKQLFSTRHPTQIYEQIFRSDAIPLN
;
A
#
# COMPACT_ATOMS: atom_id res chain seq x y z
N MET A 1 7.53 12.70 -9.36
CA MET A 1 6.80 11.59 -8.71
C MET A 1 6.49 10.55 -9.77
N LYS A 2 6.87 9.29 -9.54
CA LYS A 2 6.62 8.16 -10.44
C LYS A 2 5.62 7.24 -9.76
N LEU A 3 4.61 6.77 -10.48
CA LEU A 3 3.74 5.70 -10.01
C LEU A 3 4.30 4.37 -10.50
N VAL A 4 4.44 3.41 -9.60
CA VAL A 4 4.84 2.03 -9.91
C VAL A 4 3.74 1.11 -9.39
N THR A 5 3.23 0.24 -10.25
CA THR A 5 2.16 -0.70 -9.89
C THR A 5 2.75 -1.93 -9.21
N GLY A 6 2.20 -2.29 -8.05
CA GLY A 6 2.58 -3.47 -7.28
C GLY A 6 1.81 -4.74 -7.68
N PRO A 7 2.17 -5.89 -7.08
CA PRO A 7 1.44 -7.13 -7.26
C PRO A 7 0.03 -7.10 -6.63
N ASN A 8 -0.81 -8.04 -7.05
CA ASN A 8 -2.03 -8.40 -6.33
C ASN A 8 -1.64 -9.24 -5.10
N LEU A 9 -1.96 -8.76 -3.89
CA LEU A 9 -1.62 -9.43 -2.63
C LEU A 9 -2.30 -10.79 -2.46
N CYS A 10 -3.38 -11.05 -3.19
CA CYS A 10 -4.12 -12.30 -3.13
C CYS A 10 -3.64 -13.34 -4.14
N GLU A 11 -2.60 -13.01 -4.94
CA GLU A 11 -1.94 -13.91 -5.87
C GLU A 11 -0.53 -14.25 -5.36
N GLU A 12 -0.45 -15.29 -4.51
CA GLU A 12 0.75 -15.64 -3.74
C GLU A 12 1.98 -15.98 -4.61
N ASP A 13 1.79 -16.68 -5.74
CA ASP A 13 2.90 -17.19 -6.58
C ASP A 13 3.76 -16.11 -7.27
N THR A 14 3.29 -14.85 -7.31
CA THR A 14 4.04 -13.77 -7.99
C THR A 14 4.28 -12.53 -7.14
N ALA A 15 3.65 -12.44 -5.97
CA ALA A 15 3.66 -11.22 -5.15
C ALA A 15 5.07 -10.80 -4.74
N THR A 16 5.86 -11.71 -4.16
CA THR A 16 7.21 -11.40 -3.66
C THR A 16 8.17 -10.96 -4.76
N GLN A 17 8.18 -11.68 -5.89
CA GLN A 17 9.12 -11.39 -6.99
C GLN A 17 8.77 -10.10 -7.73
N ASN A 18 7.49 -9.82 -7.90
CA ASN A 18 7.00 -8.55 -8.42
C ASN A 18 7.34 -7.41 -7.46
N PHE A 19 7.24 -7.61 -6.15
CA PHE A 19 7.54 -6.59 -5.17
C PHE A 19 9.02 -6.19 -5.16
N THR A 20 9.95 -7.14 -5.20
CA THR A 20 11.40 -6.84 -5.32
C THR A 20 11.71 -6.03 -6.59
N THR A 21 11.06 -6.37 -7.70
CA THR A 21 11.20 -5.63 -8.96
C THR A 21 10.66 -4.20 -8.82
N VAL A 22 9.50 -4.03 -8.19
CA VAL A 22 8.86 -2.73 -7.94
C VAL A 22 9.71 -1.85 -7.02
N LEU A 23 10.32 -2.42 -5.98
CA LEU A 23 11.26 -1.70 -5.11
C LEU A 23 12.50 -1.23 -5.87
N SER A 24 13.10 -2.10 -6.68
CA SER A 24 14.25 -1.74 -7.52
C SER A 24 13.92 -0.60 -8.50
N LEU A 25 12.75 -0.64 -9.13
CA LEU A 25 12.24 0.42 -10.02
C LEU A 25 11.88 1.73 -9.30
N SER A 26 11.89 1.73 -7.97
CA SER A 26 11.53 2.85 -7.10
C SER A 26 12.73 3.49 -6.38
N SER A 27 13.96 3.12 -6.72
CA SER A 27 15.20 3.66 -6.12
C SER A 27 15.19 5.20 -6.00
N PRO A 28 15.57 5.79 -4.85
CA PRO A 28 16.14 5.17 -3.63
C PRO A 28 15.14 4.41 -2.74
N GLY A 29 13.85 4.47 -3.05
CA GLY A 29 12.76 3.78 -2.35
C GLY A 29 11.42 4.47 -2.63
N PRO A 30 10.30 3.77 -2.45
CA PRO A 30 8.98 4.39 -2.61
C PRO A 30 8.82 5.54 -1.62
N HIS A 31 8.29 6.66 -2.11
CA HIS A 31 7.97 7.81 -1.26
C HIS A 31 6.72 7.56 -0.42
N ILE A 32 5.80 6.76 -0.96
CA ILE A 32 4.58 6.31 -0.30
C ILE A 32 4.13 4.98 -0.89
N ILE A 33 3.49 4.15 -0.08
CA ILE A 33 2.78 2.95 -0.53
C ILE A 33 1.28 3.19 -0.42
N LEU A 34 0.58 2.88 -1.52
CA LEU A 34 -0.87 2.89 -1.61
C LEU A 34 -1.33 1.45 -1.79
N MET A 35 -2.19 0.96 -0.90
CA MET A 35 -2.82 -0.36 -1.02
C MET A 35 -4.26 -0.19 -1.47
N VAL A 36 -4.59 -0.71 -2.64
CA VAL A 36 -5.92 -0.58 -3.22
C VAL A 36 -6.74 -1.82 -2.84
N LEU A 37 -7.85 -1.60 -2.15
CA LEU A 37 -8.78 -2.64 -1.76
C LEU A 37 -10.14 -2.37 -2.41
N ASN A 38 -10.57 -3.28 -3.28
CA ASN A 38 -11.93 -3.28 -3.81
C ASN A 38 -12.84 -4.05 -2.86
N LEU A 39 -13.82 -3.35 -2.27
CA LEU A 39 -14.76 -3.92 -1.31
C LEU A 39 -15.89 -4.71 -1.97
N GLU A 40 -16.06 -4.57 -3.29
CA GLU A 40 -17.05 -5.31 -4.08
C GLU A 40 -16.46 -6.60 -4.66
N ASP A 41 -15.14 -6.76 -4.60
CA ASP A 41 -14.47 -7.97 -5.05
C ASP A 41 -14.68 -9.11 -4.04
N GLN A 42 -15.15 -10.26 -4.52
CA GLN A 42 -15.35 -11.45 -3.71
C GLN A 42 -14.02 -12.12 -3.34
N GLN A 43 -12.98 -11.94 -4.17
CA GLN A 43 -11.67 -12.56 -3.96
C GLN A 43 -10.93 -11.94 -2.77
N SER A 44 -11.06 -10.62 -2.60
CA SER A 44 -10.54 -9.87 -1.44
C SER A 44 -11.21 -10.28 -0.11
N GLN A 45 -12.39 -10.92 -0.13
CA GLN A 45 -13.04 -11.43 1.08
C GLN A 45 -12.47 -12.78 1.57
N GLN A 46 -11.87 -13.57 0.68
CA GLN A 46 -11.30 -14.89 1.01
C GLN A 46 -9.79 -14.82 1.31
N CYS A 47 -9.16 -13.71 0.94
CA CYS A 47 -7.75 -13.44 1.08
C CYS A 47 -7.45 -12.79 2.45
N ASP A 48 -6.48 -13.34 3.19
CA ASP A 48 -5.98 -12.70 4.41
C ASP A 48 -5.02 -11.55 4.05
N ILE A 49 -5.61 -10.44 3.61
CA ILE A 49 -4.88 -9.26 3.12
C ILE A 49 -3.92 -8.71 4.18
N VAL A 50 -4.29 -8.79 5.46
CA VAL A 50 -3.44 -8.30 6.56
C VAL A 50 -2.18 -9.13 6.64
N LYS A 51 -2.32 -10.45 6.67
CA LYS A 51 -1.17 -11.36 6.70
C LYS A 51 -0.30 -11.18 5.45
N GLN A 52 -0.90 -11.20 4.26
CA GLN A 52 -0.16 -11.07 2.99
C GLN A 52 0.59 -9.73 2.91
N ALA A 53 -0.05 -8.63 3.29
CA ALA A 53 0.59 -7.31 3.29
C ALA A 53 1.73 -7.25 4.32
N GLN A 54 1.58 -7.91 5.47
CA GLN A 54 2.61 -7.94 6.51
C GLN A 54 3.80 -8.81 6.13
N GLU A 55 3.57 -9.94 5.47
CA GLU A 55 4.63 -10.81 4.93
C GLU A 55 5.40 -10.11 3.80
N LEU A 56 4.71 -9.38 2.93
CA LEU A 56 5.33 -8.70 1.79
C LEU A 56 6.07 -7.41 2.18
N LEU A 57 5.44 -6.56 2.99
CA LEU A 57 5.93 -5.21 3.27
C LEU A 57 6.68 -5.12 4.60
N GLY A 58 6.33 -5.98 5.56
CA GLY A 58 6.72 -5.83 6.96
C GLY A 58 5.82 -4.83 7.71
N ALA A 59 5.63 -5.10 9.01
CA ALA A 59 4.77 -4.27 9.87
C ALA A 59 5.23 -2.82 9.98
N GLU A 60 6.55 -2.58 9.96
CA GLU A 60 7.12 -1.23 10.05
C GLU A 60 6.84 -0.39 8.80
N VAL A 61 6.72 -1.02 7.64
CA VAL A 61 6.32 -0.33 6.40
C VAL A 61 4.82 -0.11 6.37
N LEU A 62 4.02 -1.10 6.80
CA LEU A 62 2.56 -0.99 6.82
C LEU A 62 2.11 0.21 7.64
N GLN A 63 2.72 0.48 8.78
CA GLN A 63 2.47 1.69 9.57
C GLN A 63 2.88 3.00 8.86
N TYR A 64 3.34 2.98 7.60
CA TYR A 64 3.50 4.15 6.70
C TYR A 64 2.61 4.14 5.44
N SER A 65 1.95 3.02 5.13
CA SER A 65 1.05 2.86 3.98
C SER A 65 -0.32 3.54 4.14
N ILE A 66 -0.95 3.90 3.02
CA ILE A 66 -2.34 4.39 2.96
C ILE A 66 -3.22 3.35 2.26
N VAL A 67 -4.38 3.04 2.84
CA VAL A 67 -5.38 2.15 2.23
C VAL A 67 -6.34 2.96 1.36
N LEU A 68 -6.49 2.60 0.09
CA LEU A 68 -7.49 3.15 -0.83
C LEU A 68 -8.64 2.14 -0.95
N LEU A 69 -9.81 2.50 -0.42
CA LEU A 69 -11.01 1.68 -0.51
C LEU A 69 -11.81 2.08 -1.74
N LEU A 70 -11.96 1.17 -2.70
CA LEU A 70 -12.85 1.32 -3.85
C LEU A 70 -14.22 0.75 -3.49
N GLN A 71 -15.27 1.56 -3.57
CA GLN A 71 -16.63 1.15 -3.23
C GLN A 71 -17.69 2.03 -3.89
N ASN A 72 -18.75 1.41 -4.44
CA ASN A 72 -19.90 2.11 -5.00
C ASN A 72 -21.11 2.12 -4.05
N HIS A 73 -21.22 1.16 -3.10
CA HIS A 73 -22.49 0.94 -2.38
C HIS A 73 -22.50 0.82 -0.84
N GLN A 74 -21.42 0.50 -0.11
CA GLN A 74 -21.45 0.56 1.37
C GLN A 74 -20.80 1.82 1.93
N GLU A 75 -21.25 2.21 3.13
CA GLU A 75 -20.89 3.48 3.76
C GLU A 75 -19.77 3.34 4.80
N HIS A 76 -19.39 2.12 5.21
CA HIS A 76 -18.42 1.91 6.29
C HIS A 76 -17.48 0.71 6.08
N PRO A 77 -16.17 0.84 6.40
CA PRO A 77 -15.23 -0.29 6.42
C PRO A 77 -15.64 -1.34 7.47
N THR A 78 -15.77 -2.60 7.05
CA THR A 78 -16.09 -3.73 7.94
C THR A 78 -15.09 -4.86 7.82
N GLY A 79 -14.96 -5.68 8.88
CA GLY A 79 -14.12 -6.89 8.90
C GLY A 79 -12.68 -6.62 8.49
N ALA A 80 -12.19 -7.39 7.50
CA ALA A 80 -10.82 -7.33 6.99
C ALA A 80 -10.37 -5.93 6.56
N SER A 81 -11.27 -5.12 5.98
CA SER A 81 -10.95 -3.74 5.60
C SER A 81 -10.60 -2.88 6.81
N ARG A 82 -11.24 -3.10 7.97
CA ARG A 82 -10.93 -2.36 9.20
C ARG A 82 -9.61 -2.81 9.81
N GLU A 83 -9.28 -4.09 9.71
CA GLU A 83 -8.03 -4.65 10.22
C GLU A 83 -6.82 -4.12 9.44
N ILE A 84 -6.88 -4.11 8.10
CA ILE A 84 -5.79 -3.56 7.29
C ILE A 84 -5.62 -2.05 7.50
N ILE A 85 -6.71 -1.30 7.68
CA ILE A 85 -6.65 0.12 8.02
C ILE A 85 -5.92 0.33 9.34
N ASN A 86 -6.20 -0.48 10.36
CA ASN A 86 -5.52 -0.42 11.65
C ASN A 86 -4.03 -0.78 11.55
N ALA A 87 -3.69 -1.83 10.79
CA ALA A 87 -2.30 -2.17 10.48
C ALA A 87 -1.56 -1.02 9.76
N CYS A 88 -2.32 -0.20 9.01
CA CYS A 88 -1.84 1.01 8.34
C CYS A 88 -1.96 2.28 9.18
N GLY A 89 -1.97 2.18 10.51
CA GLY A 89 -2.01 3.34 11.40
C GLY A 89 -3.29 4.18 11.28
N GLY A 90 -4.38 3.59 10.80
CA GLY A 90 -5.68 4.26 10.64
C GLY A 90 -5.80 5.12 9.37
N ARG A 91 -4.86 5.05 8.43
CA ARG A 91 -4.85 5.91 7.25
C ARG A 91 -5.53 5.24 6.08
N PHE A 92 -6.63 5.82 5.66
CA PHE A 92 -7.35 5.35 4.50
C PHE A 92 -8.08 6.48 3.79
N GLN A 93 -8.45 6.21 2.55
CA GLN A 93 -9.32 7.07 1.79
C GLN A 93 -10.32 6.25 0.99
N MET A 94 -11.57 6.71 0.99
CA MET A 94 -12.61 6.15 0.14
C MET A 94 -12.57 6.81 -1.24
N LEU A 95 -12.50 5.97 -2.27
CA LEU A 95 -12.66 6.34 -3.65
C LEU A 95 -14.03 5.85 -4.10
N ARG A 96 -14.92 6.82 -4.35
CA ARG A 96 -16.26 6.57 -4.88
C ARG A 96 -16.21 6.81 -6.37
N ASP A 97 -16.72 5.84 -7.12
CA ASP A 97 -16.72 5.80 -8.58
C ASP A 97 -15.31 5.48 -9.16
N PHE A 98 -15.26 4.77 -10.29
CA PHE A 98 -14.01 4.49 -11.02
C PHE A 98 -13.37 5.76 -11.60
N GLU A 99 -14.13 6.86 -11.67
CA GLU A 99 -13.64 8.18 -12.05
C GLU A 99 -13.49 9.07 -10.80
N PRO A 100 -12.25 9.28 -10.31
CA PRO A 100 -12.03 10.06 -9.10
C PRO A 100 -12.39 11.53 -9.33
N LYS A 101 -13.29 12.05 -8.50
CA LYS A 101 -13.67 13.47 -8.52
C LYS A 101 -12.49 14.34 -8.07
N PRO A 102 -12.34 15.59 -8.56
CA PRO A 102 -11.23 16.47 -8.21
C PRO A 102 -11.03 16.64 -6.69
N ALA A 103 -12.12 16.70 -5.92
CA ALA A 103 -12.07 16.78 -4.46
C ALA A 103 -11.47 15.51 -3.81
N GLN A 104 -11.76 14.33 -4.35
CA GLN A 104 -11.19 13.06 -3.86
C GLN A 104 -9.69 13.01 -4.16
N THR A 105 -9.30 13.38 -5.38
CA THR A 105 -7.89 13.49 -5.77
C THR A 105 -7.15 14.50 -4.89
N ALA A 106 -7.74 15.67 -4.63
CA ALA A 106 -7.14 16.69 -3.77
C ALA A 106 -6.94 16.20 -2.33
N ALA A 107 -7.94 15.49 -1.77
CA ALA A 107 -7.82 14.89 -0.45
C ALA A 107 -6.74 13.80 -0.38
N LEU A 108 -6.57 13.00 -1.45
CA LEU A 108 -5.50 12.00 -1.53
C LEU A 108 -4.12 12.66 -1.54
N ILE A 109 -3.96 13.67 -2.39
CA ILE A 109 -2.71 14.43 -2.47
C ILE A 109 -2.41 15.14 -1.15
N ALA A 110 -3.43 15.64 -0.44
CA ALA A 110 -3.24 16.24 0.88
C ALA A 110 -2.73 15.22 1.92
N GLU A 111 -3.28 14.01 1.95
CA GLU A 111 -2.81 12.96 2.88
C GLU A 111 -1.41 12.46 2.50
N ILE A 112 -1.13 12.29 1.20
CA ILE A 112 0.22 11.97 0.70
C ILE A 112 1.21 13.04 1.15
N ASN A 113 0.90 14.33 0.94
CA ASN A 113 1.78 15.43 1.33
C ASN A 113 2.00 15.46 2.84
N LYS A 114 0.94 15.34 3.64
CA LYS A 114 1.03 15.27 5.11
C LYS A 114 1.99 14.16 5.58
N GLN A 115 1.93 13.00 4.91
CA GLN A 115 2.86 11.91 5.18
C GLN A 115 4.29 12.31 4.80
N LEU A 116 4.53 12.77 3.58
CA LEU A 116 5.87 13.18 3.13
C LEU A 116 6.53 14.24 4.03
N PHE A 117 5.73 15.15 4.60
CA PHE A 117 6.24 16.19 5.52
C PHE A 117 6.39 15.71 6.96
N SER A 118 5.70 14.64 7.38
CA SER A 118 5.81 14.06 8.72
C SER A 118 6.83 12.92 8.80
N THR A 119 7.11 12.22 7.70
CA THR A 119 7.85 10.96 7.69
C THR A 119 9.27 11.16 7.16
N ARG A 120 10.24 11.43 8.06
CA ARG A 120 11.68 11.36 7.72
C ARG A 120 12.23 9.92 7.57
N HIS A 121 11.37 8.89 7.70
CA HIS A 121 11.78 7.50 7.99
C HIS A 121 11.53 6.44 6.90
N PRO A 122 10.50 6.49 6.02
CA PRO A 122 10.19 5.39 5.10
C PRO A 122 11.34 5.06 4.17
N THR A 123 11.97 6.07 3.59
CA THR A 123 13.12 5.90 2.67
C THR A 123 14.31 5.24 3.36
N GLN A 124 14.54 5.51 4.66
CA GLN A 124 15.63 4.90 5.43
C GLN A 124 15.37 3.42 5.74
N ILE A 125 14.11 3.05 6.03
CA ILE A 125 13.72 1.66 6.24
C ILE A 125 13.97 0.85 4.97
N TYR A 126 13.60 1.38 3.80
CA TYR A 126 13.89 0.71 2.53
C TYR A 126 15.36 0.72 2.16
N GLU A 127 16.13 1.78 2.43
CA GLU A 127 17.58 1.73 2.20
C GLU A 127 18.25 0.67 3.08
N GLN A 128 17.74 0.44 4.30
CA GLN A 128 18.23 -0.64 5.18
C GLN A 128 17.83 -2.03 4.66
N ILE A 129 16.57 -2.22 4.24
CA ILE A 129 16.11 -3.48 3.63
C ILE A 129 16.88 -3.76 2.33
N PHE A 130 16.98 -2.78 1.44
CA PHE A 130 17.69 -2.88 0.16
C PHE A 130 19.21 -3.11 0.34
N ARG A 131 19.82 -2.57 1.41
CA ARG A 131 21.21 -2.89 1.76
C ARG A 131 21.38 -4.28 2.35
N SER A 132 20.41 -4.77 3.12
CA SER A 132 20.49 -6.08 3.76
C SER A 132 20.17 -7.22 2.80
N ASP A 133 19.32 -6.97 1.79
CA ASP A 133 18.98 -7.88 0.69
C ASP A 133 19.83 -7.64 -0.58
N ALA A 134 20.93 -6.90 -0.45
CA ALA A 134 21.96 -6.85 -1.50
C ALA A 134 22.62 -8.24 -1.60
N ILE A 135 21.98 -9.13 -2.35
CA ILE A 135 22.54 -10.37 -2.84
C ILE A 135 23.90 -10.02 -3.46
N PRO A 136 25.02 -10.61 -3.01
CA PRO A 136 26.30 -10.37 -3.66
C PRO A 136 26.16 -10.81 -5.11
N LEU A 137 26.28 -9.85 -6.03
CA LEU A 137 26.43 -10.13 -7.45
C LEU A 137 27.78 -10.86 -7.60
N ASN A 138 27.71 -12.18 -7.69
CA ASN A 138 28.80 -13.03 -8.18
C ASN A 138 28.45 -13.53 -9.57
#